data_AF-A0A8C6TB58-F1
#
_entry.id   AF-A0A8C6TB58-F1
#
_cell.length_a   1.000
_cell.length_b   1.000
_cell.length_c   1.000
_cell.angle_alpha   90.00
_cell.angle_beta   90.00
_cell.angle_gamma   90.00
#
_symmetry.space_group_name_H-M   'P 1'
#
loop_
_entity.id
_entity.type
_entity.pdbx_description
1 polymer ?
#
loop_
_entity_poly.entity_id
_entity_poly.type
_entity_poly.pdbx_seq_one_letter_code
_entity_poly.pdbx_strand_id
1 'polypeptide(L)'
;FCGYCVCRTRSQWLIFCGYCLLIFCGYCVCRTKSWLLIFCGYCVCRTRSEWLIFCGYCVCRTRSQWLIFCGYCVCRTRSQWLIFCGYCVCRTRSQWLIFCGYCVCRTRSQWLIFCGYCVCHTFAFFLITV
;
A
#
# COMPACT_ATOMS: atom_id res chain seq x y z
N PHE A 1 -16.85 6.46 -12.69
CA PHE A 1 -16.43 7.72 -12.03
C PHE A 1 -14.92 7.77 -11.89
N CYS A 2 -14.23 8.49 -12.79
CA CYS A 2 -12.82 8.89 -12.59
C CYS A 2 -12.77 9.80 -11.36
N GLY A 3 -11.93 9.48 -10.38
CA GLY A 3 -11.86 10.27 -9.15
C GLY A 3 -10.96 11.50 -9.30
N TYR A 4 -10.99 12.38 -8.29
CA TYR A 4 -10.21 13.61 -8.24
C TYR A 4 -8.91 13.41 -7.46
N CYS A 5 -7.89 14.20 -7.81
CA CYS A 5 -6.55 14.11 -7.24
C CYS A 5 -6.06 15.49 -6.84
N VAL A 6 -5.61 15.63 -5.59
CA VAL A 6 -4.93 16.81 -5.09
C VAL A 6 -3.54 16.39 -4.66
N CYS A 7 -2.52 16.84 -5.38
CA CYS A 7 -1.13 16.47 -5.16
C CYS A 7 -0.26 17.72 -5.11
N ARG A 8 0.63 17.77 -4.12
CA ARG A 8 1.75 18.70 -4.07
C ARG A 8 3.04 17.91 -4.31
N THR A 9 3.74 18.23 -5.38
CA THR A 9 5.02 17.59 -5.75
C THR A 9 6.12 18.64 -5.76
N ARG A 10 7.34 18.26 -5.33
CA ARG A 10 8.51 19.17 -5.27
C ARG A 10 9.46 19.01 -6.47
N SER A 11 9.30 17.95 -7.25
CA SER A 11 10.16 17.60 -8.38
C SER A 11 9.36 16.69 -9.33
N GLN A 12 9.29 17.02 -10.63
CA GLN A 12 8.54 16.33 -11.70
C GLN A 12 8.82 14.79 -11.74
N TRP A 13 8.00 13.87 -12.28
CA TRP A 13 7.35 13.81 -13.61
C TRP A 13 6.20 12.77 -13.68
N LEU A 14 5.31 12.96 -14.69
CA LEU A 14 4.23 12.11 -15.24
C LEU A 14 2.88 12.06 -14.50
N ILE A 15 2.05 13.10 -14.67
CA ILE A 15 0.60 13.04 -14.42
C ILE A 15 -0.09 12.65 -15.74
N PHE A 16 -0.32 11.36 -15.96
CA PHE A 16 -1.19 10.93 -17.07
C PHE A 16 -2.65 11.05 -16.58
N CYS A 17 -3.38 12.07 -17.04
CA CYS A 17 -4.78 12.29 -16.68
C CYS A 17 -5.73 11.84 -17.80
N GLY A 18 -5.37 10.76 -18.50
CA GLY A 18 -6.26 10.04 -19.41
C GLY A 18 -6.45 8.63 -18.87
N TYR A 19 -7.69 8.26 -18.56
CA TYR A 19 -8.11 6.87 -18.25
C TYR A 19 -7.66 6.31 -16.89
N CYS A 20 -8.29 6.74 -15.78
CA CYS A 20 -8.36 6.03 -14.48
C CYS A 20 -7.06 5.62 -13.76
N LEU A 21 -5.89 5.89 -14.36
CA LEU A 21 -4.54 5.52 -13.96
C LEU A 21 -3.78 6.77 -13.56
N LEU A 22 -3.11 6.74 -12.39
CA LEU A 22 -2.15 7.78 -12.03
C LEU A 22 -0.86 7.13 -11.55
N ILE A 23 0.25 7.69 -12.01
CA ILE A 23 1.60 7.28 -11.65
C ILE A 23 2.28 8.50 -11.06
N PHE A 24 2.96 8.33 -9.93
CA PHE A 24 3.75 9.39 -9.29
C PHE A 24 5.16 8.88 -9.07
N CYS A 25 6.15 9.58 -9.63
CA CYS A 25 7.56 9.29 -9.41
C CYS A 25 8.23 10.42 -8.61
N GLY A 26 9.03 10.07 -7.60
CA GLY A 26 9.78 11.00 -6.77
C GLY A 26 9.11 11.32 -5.44
N TYR A 27 9.23 12.58 -4.97
CA TYR A 27 8.62 13.02 -3.72
C TYR A 27 7.20 13.56 -3.96
N CYS A 28 6.19 12.93 -3.36
CA CYS A 28 4.81 13.36 -3.50
C CYS A 28 4.01 13.34 -2.19
N VAL A 29 3.18 14.38 -2.00
CA VAL A 29 2.18 14.45 -0.94
C VAL A 29 0.81 14.58 -1.57
N CYS A 30 -0.03 13.56 -1.39
CA CYS A 30 -1.22 13.39 -2.22
C CYS A 30 -2.45 12.90 -1.46
N ARG A 31 -3.62 13.44 -1.82
CA ARG A 31 -4.93 12.82 -1.57
C ARG A 31 -5.58 12.52 -2.91
N THR A 32 -5.76 11.24 -3.19
CA THR A 32 -6.24 10.81 -4.51
C THR A 32 -7.32 9.74 -4.41
N LYS A 33 -8.24 9.81 -5.36
CA LYS A 33 -9.15 8.70 -5.68
C LYS A 33 -9.01 8.40 -7.16
N SER A 34 -8.65 7.18 -7.52
CA SER A 34 -8.65 6.73 -8.91
C SER A 34 -8.88 5.22 -8.95
N TRP A 35 -8.92 4.62 -10.12
CA TRP A 35 -9.05 3.18 -10.21
C TRP A 35 -7.70 2.49 -10.04
N LEU A 36 -6.65 3.00 -10.67
CA LEU A 36 -5.27 2.53 -10.51
C LEU A 36 -4.34 3.66 -10.06
N LEU A 37 -3.52 3.37 -9.04
CA LEU A 37 -2.52 4.27 -8.49
C LEU A 37 -1.18 3.54 -8.38
N ILE A 38 -0.12 4.16 -8.89
CA ILE A 38 1.26 3.70 -8.72
C ILE A 38 2.08 4.84 -8.15
N PHE A 39 2.81 4.58 -7.08
CA PHE A 39 3.72 5.52 -6.45
C PHE A 39 5.11 4.90 -6.42
N CYS A 40 6.09 5.60 -6.96
CA CYS A 40 7.50 5.22 -6.98
C CYS A 40 8.34 6.31 -6.30
N GLY A 41 9.09 5.98 -5.26
CA GLY A 41 9.94 6.90 -4.52
C GLY A 41 9.43 7.20 -3.12
N TYR A 42 9.44 8.47 -2.72
CA TYR A 42 9.07 8.92 -1.38
C TYR A 42 7.67 9.51 -1.39
N CYS A 43 6.70 8.87 -0.74
CA CYS A 43 5.32 9.35 -0.78
C CYS A 43 4.66 9.42 0.59
N VAL A 44 3.92 10.50 0.80
CA VAL A 44 3.04 10.67 1.96
C VAL A 44 1.63 10.90 1.48
N CYS A 45 0.75 9.90 1.62
CA CYS A 45 -0.53 9.98 0.93
C CYS A 45 -1.71 9.36 1.66
N ARG A 46 -2.90 9.85 1.31
CA ARG A 46 -4.18 9.26 1.70
C ARG A 46 -4.98 8.95 0.44
N THR A 47 -5.10 7.67 0.12
CA THR A 47 -5.62 7.26 -1.19
C THR A 47 -6.77 6.26 -1.07
N ARG A 48 -7.62 6.27 -2.09
CA ARG A 48 -8.63 5.22 -2.30
C ARG A 48 -8.63 4.81 -3.76
N SER A 49 -8.32 3.56 -4.04
CA SER A 49 -8.36 3.05 -5.41
C SER A 49 -8.77 1.59 -5.46
N GLU A 50 -9.01 1.04 -6.65
CA GLU A 50 -9.23 -0.41 -6.76
C GLU A 50 -7.88 -1.13 -6.71
N TRP A 51 -6.90 -0.61 -7.45
CA TRP A 51 -5.53 -1.08 -7.52
C TRP A 51 -4.56 -0.02 -7.03
N LEU A 52 -3.64 -0.40 -6.16
CA LEU A 52 -2.67 0.51 -5.57
C LEU A 52 -1.32 -0.18 -5.40
N ILE A 53 -0.27 0.43 -5.95
CA ILE A 53 1.10 -0.07 -5.87
C ILE A 53 1.99 1.04 -5.31
N PHE A 54 2.79 0.71 -4.30
CA PHE A 54 3.84 1.57 -3.77
C PHE A 54 5.18 0.89 -3.89
N CYS A 55 6.14 1.58 -4.48
CA CYS A 55 7.53 1.16 -4.59
C CYS A 55 8.42 2.23 -3.95
N GLY A 56 9.26 1.84 -2.99
CA GLY A 56 10.18 2.76 -2.30
C GLY A 56 9.76 3.03 -0.85
N TYR A 57 9.80 4.29 -0.44
CA TYR A 57 9.51 4.73 0.92
C TYR A 57 8.14 5.39 0.99
N CYS A 58 7.24 4.84 1.79
CA CYS A 58 5.88 5.38 1.86
C CYS A 58 5.33 5.48 3.28
N VAL A 59 4.64 6.58 3.54
CA VAL A 59 3.85 6.80 4.76
C VAL A 59 2.41 7.08 4.34
N CYS A 60 1.51 6.12 4.55
CA CYS A 60 0.20 6.23 3.91
C CYS A 60 -0.98 5.66 4.70
N ARG A 61 -2.16 6.20 4.41
CA ARG A 61 -3.44 5.66 4.85
C ARG A 61 -4.31 5.36 3.64
N THR A 62 -4.53 4.08 3.37
CA THR A 62 -5.09 3.67 2.07
C THR A 62 -6.24 2.69 2.22
N ARG A 63 -7.13 2.72 1.23
CA ARG A 63 -8.18 1.71 1.08
C ARG A 63 -8.23 1.28 -0.38
N SER A 64 -8.00 0.00 -0.64
CA SER A 64 -8.11 -0.53 -2.00
C SER A 64 -8.65 -1.95 -2.04
N GLN A 65 -8.96 -2.49 -3.23
CA GLN A 65 -9.23 -3.92 -3.34
C GLN A 65 -7.91 -4.69 -3.34
N TRP A 66 -6.98 -4.23 -4.17
CA TRP A 66 -5.65 -4.79 -4.35
C TRP A 66 -4.60 -3.76 -3.93
N LEU A 67 -3.66 -4.20 -3.10
CA LEU A 67 -2.63 -3.33 -2.54
C LEU A 67 -1.30 -4.06 -2.50
N ILE A 68 -0.29 -3.46 -3.11
CA ILE A 68 1.08 -3.98 -3.11
C ILE A 68 2.02 -2.90 -2.60
N PHE A 69 2.86 -3.26 -1.63
CA PHE A 69 3.95 -2.44 -1.14
C PHE A 69 5.28 -3.16 -1.36
N CYS A 70 6.22 -2.46 -1.98
CA CYS A 70 7.58 -2.92 -2.19
C CYS A 70 8.54 -1.87 -1.61
N GLY A 71 9.38 -2.26 -0.65
CA GLY A 71 10.36 -1.39 0.00
C GLY A 71 10.04 -1.12 1.46
N TYR A 72 10.14 0.14 1.88
CA TYR A 72 9.96 0.58 3.25
C TYR A 72 8.61 1.28 3.42
N CYS A 73 7.75 0.77 4.28
CA CYS A 73 6.42 1.34 4.43
C CYS A 73 5.98 1.48 5.89
N VAL A 74 5.35 2.62 6.18
CA VAL A 74 4.64 2.87 7.43
C VAL A 74 3.20 3.19 7.09
N CYS A 75 2.28 2.26 7.35
CA CYS A 75 0.95 2.40 6.78
C CYS A 75 -0.21 1.89 7.64
N ARG A 76 -1.38 2.49 7.40
CA ARG A 76 -2.67 1.99 7.89
C ARG A 76 -3.58 1.70 6.71
N THR A 77 -3.85 0.42 6.47
CA THR A 77 -4.48 -0.01 5.23
C THR A 77 -5.68 -0.91 5.46
N ARG A 78 -6.62 -0.86 4.51
CA ARG A 78 -7.70 -1.83 4.42
C ARG A 78 -7.84 -2.26 2.97
N SER A 79 -7.67 -3.55 2.72
CA SER A 79 -7.88 -4.10 1.37
C SER A 79 -8.52 -5.47 1.36
N GLN A 80 -8.82 -6.03 0.18
CA GLN A 80 -9.20 -7.44 0.08
C GLN A 80 -7.93 -8.28 -0.02
N TRP A 81 -7.03 -7.87 -0.91
CA TRP A 81 -5.73 -8.47 -1.15
C TRP A 81 -4.63 -7.48 -0.79
N LEU A 82 -3.65 -7.95 -0.02
CA LEU A 82 -2.57 -7.12 0.48
C LEU A 82 -1.26 -7.90 0.43
N ILE A 83 -0.27 -7.33 -0.25
CA ILE A 83 1.08 -7.88 -0.33
C ILE A 83 2.07 -6.82 0.15
N PHE A 84 2.94 -7.20 1.07
CA PHE A 84 4.09 -6.42 1.48
C PHE A 84 5.37 -7.18 1.16
N CYS A 85 6.30 -6.50 0.52
CA CYS A 85 7.65 -6.99 0.25
C CYS A 85 8.66 -5.96 0.78
N GLY A 86 9.53 -6.37 1.70
CA GLY A 86 10.56 -5.52 2.29
C GLY A 86 10.33 -5.27 3.78
N TYR A 87 10.50 -4.02 4.21
CA TYR A 87 10.40 -3.61 5.61
C TYR A 87 9.10 -2.84 5.85
N CYS A 88 8.26 -3.32 6.76
CA CYS A 88 6.97 -2.68 6.99
C CYS A 88 6.60 -2.54 8.46
N VAL A 89 6.06 -1.38 8.79
CA VAL A 89 5.42 -1.10 10.08
C VAL A 89 3.97 -0.72 9.82
N CYS A 90 3.03 -1.61 10.13
CA CYS A 90 1.67 -1.42 9.62
C CYS A 90 0.54 -1.88 10.53
N ARG A 91 -0.61 -1.22 10.37
CA ARG A 91 -1.89 -1.68 10.91
C ARG A 91 -2.85 -1.97 9.77
N THR A 92 -3.16 -3.23 9.55
CA THR A 92 -3.85 -3.67 8.33
C THR A 92 -5.07 -4.53 8.62
N ARG A 93 -6.04 -4.45 7.72
CA ARG A 93 -7.17 -5.38 7.69
C ARG A 93 -7.38 -5.82 6.24
N SER A 94 -7.23 -7.11 5.98
CA SER A 94 -7.51 -7.66 4.66
C SER A 94 -8.23 -9.00 4.72
N GLN A 95 -8.62 -9.55 3.57
CA GLN A 95 -9.08 -10.95 3.52
C GLN A 95 -7.86 -11.84 3.33
N TRP A 96 -7.01 -11.49 2.37
CA TRP A 96 -5.76 -12.15 2.05
C TRP A 96 -4.60 -11.20 2.33
N LEU A 97 -3.60 -11.69 3.05
CA LEU A 97 -2.44 -10.91 3.47
C LEU A 97 -1.17 -11.74 3.30
N ILE A 98 -0.21 -11.19 2.56
CA ILE A 98 1.11 -11.78 2.38
C ILE A 98 2.15 -10.76 2.83
N PHE A 99 3.07 -11.18 3.67
CA PHE A 99 4.26 -10.43 4.04
C PHE A 99 5.50 -11.22 3.63
N CYS A 100 6.40 -10.55 2.93
CA CYS A 100 7.71 -11.07 2.57
C CYS A 100 8.77 -10.08 3.09
N GLY A 101 9.66 -10.53 3.98
CA GLY A 101 10.71 -9.70 4.57
C GLY A 101 10.51 -9.45 6.06
N TYR A 102 10.77 -8.21 6.51
CA TYR A 102 10.73 -7.84 7.92
C TYR A 102 9.48 -7.01 8.22
N CYS A 103 8.66 -7.46 9.15
CA CYS A 103 7.42 -6.76 9.48
C CYS A 103 7.17 -6.60 10.98
N VAL A 104 6.71 -5.42 11.36
CA VAL A 104 6.18 -5.11 12.69
C VAL A 104 4.75 -4.65 12.52
N CYS A 105 3.77 -5.49 12.84
CA CYS A 105 2.41 -5.19 12.42
C CYS A 105 1.29 -5.64 13.38
N ARG A 106 0.16 -4.93 13.30
CA ARG A 106 -1.11 -5.36 13.89
C ARG A 106 -2.09 -5.62 12.78
N THR A 107 -2.41 -6.89 12.56
CA THR A 107 -3.15 -7.31 11.36
C THR A 107 -4.37 -8.13 11.72
N ARG A 108 -5.39 -8.03 10.86
CA ARG A 108 -6.55 -8.92 10.90
C ARG A 108 -6.84 -9.38 9.48
N SER A 109 -6.73 -10.68 9.23
CA SER A 109 -7.03 -11.27 7.94
C SER A 109 -7.81 -12.59 8.07
N GLN A 110 -8.31 -13.10 6.95
CA GLN A 110 -8.82 -14.48 6.91
C GLN A 110 -7.65 -15.42 6.63
N TRP A 111 -6.87 -15.08 5.61
CA TRP A 111 -5.67 -15.80 5.19
C TRP A 111 -4.45 -14.92 5.36
N LEU A 112 -3.42 -15.45 6.03
CA LEU A 112 -2.18 -14.76 6.35
C LEU A 112 -0.99 -15.65 5.99
N ILE A 113 -0.07 -15.12 5.19
CA ILE A 113 1.21 -15.76 4.88
C ILE A 113 2.32 -14.80 5.30
N PHE A 114 3.26 -15.30 6.09
CA PHE A 114 4.52 -14.62 6.40
C PHE A 114 5.66 -15.42 5.79
N CYS A 115 6.53 -14.74 5.08
CA CYS A 115 7.80 -15.24 4.58
C CYS A 115 8.90 -14.33 5.14
N GLY A 116 9.66 -14.79 6.12
CA GLY A 116 10.69 -13.99 6.81
C GLY A 116 10.30 -13.58 8.25
N TYR A 117 10.88 -12.48 8.74
CA TYR A 117 10.80 -12.13 10.17
C TYR A 117 9.59 -11.23 10.47
N CYS A 118 8.70 -11.71 11.33
CA CYS A 118 7.50 -10.99 11.72
C CYS A 118 7.36 -10.84 13.24
N VAL A 119 7.18 -9.61 13.71
CA VAL A 119 6.75 -9.30 15.08
C VAL A 119 5.36 -8.69 15.00
N CYS A 120 4.34 -9.51 15.27
CA CYS A 120 2.99 -9.07 14.97
C CYS A 120 1.93 -9.57 15.94
N HIS A 121 0.95 -8.70 16.20
CA HIS A 121 -0.29 -9.09 16.86
C HIS A 121 -1.33 -9.34 15.79
N THR A 122 -1.58 -10.60 15.47
CA THR A 122 -2.41 -11.02 14.34
C THR A 122 -3.67 -11.72 14.80
N PHE A 123 -4.74 -11.55 14.02
CA PHE A 123 -5.91 -12.40 14.09
C PHE A 123 -6.17 -12.91 12.67
N ALA A 124 -5.85 -14.17 12.43
CA ALA A 124 -6.04 -14.85 11.16
C ALA A 124 -6.82 -16.15 11.37
N PHE A 125 -7.70 -16.50 10.42
CA PHE A 125 -8.35 -17.80 10.42
C PHE A 125 -7.36 -18.89 9.97
N PHE A 126 -6.52 -18.54 9.00
CA PHE A 126 -5.47 -19.40 8.47
C PHE A 126 -4.15 -18.64 8.39
N LEU A 127 -3.09 -19.22 8.96
CA LEU A 127 -1.77 -18.62 9.06
C LEU A 127 -0.71 -19.61 8.57
N ILE A 128 0.10 -19.18 7.62
CA ILE A 128 1.33 -19.86 7.18
C ILE A 128 2.51 -18.95 7.50
N THR A 129 3.57 -19.52 8.06
CA THR A 129 4.86 -18.87 8.26
C THR A 129 5.94 -19.72 7.61
N VAL A 130 6.77 -19.10 6.78
CA VAL A 130 7.90 -19.68 6.04
C VAL A 130 9.16 -18.87 6.34
#